data_AF-W1XMX8-F1
#
_entry.id   AF-W1XMX8-F1
#
_cell.length_a   1.000
_cell.length_b   1.000
_cell.length_c   1.000
_cell.angle_alpha   90.00
_cell.angle_beta   90.00
_cell.angle_gamma   90.00
#
_symmetry.space_group_name_H-M   'P 1'
#
loop_
_entity.id
_entity.type
_entity.pdbx_description
1 polymer ?
#
loop_
_entity_poly.entity_id
_entity_poly.type
_entity_poly.pdbx_seq_one_letter_code
_entity_poly.pdbx_strand_id
1 'polypeptide(L)' 'GTQQYMEAMGVPGFMLPLVILLEFGGGLAILFGFLTRTTALFTAGFTLLTAFLFHSNFAEGVNSLMFMKNLTISGGFLL' A
#
# COMPACT_ATOMS: atom_id res chain seq x y z
N GLY A 1 -12.92 -9.63 -8.43
CA GLY A 1 -11.68 -9.99 -7.73
C GLY A 1 -10.78 -8.77 -7.62
N THR A 2 -9.61 -8.89 -6.98
CA THR A 2 -8.72 -7.75 -6.71
C THR A 2 -8.30 -7.00 -7.98
N GLN A 3 -8.05 -7.71 -9.09
CA GLN A 3 -7.70 -7.10 -10.38
C GLN A 3 -8.81 -6.18 -10.89
N GLN A 4 -10.07 -6.64 -10.88
CA GLN A 4 -11.21 -5.83 -11.33
C GLN A 4 -11.42 -4.60 -10.45
N TYR A 5 -11.11 -4.69 -9.15
CA TYR A 5 -11.20 -3.56 -8.23
C TYR A 5 -10.12 -2.51 -8.51
N MET A 6 -8.89 -2.94 -8.80
CA MET A 6 -7.81 -2.05 -9.24
C MET A 6 -8.17 -1.34 -10.55
N GLU A 7 -8.68 -2.08 -11.53
CA GLU A 7 -9.10 -1.52 -12.82
C GLU A 7 -10.24 -0.50 -12.67
N ALA A 8 -11.20 -0.75 -11.77
CA ALA A 8 -12.27 0.19 -11.45
C ALA A 8 -11.77 1.51 -10.85
N MET A 9 -10.62 1.49 -10.17
CA MET A 9 -9.95 2.66 -9.60
C MET A 9 -8.90 3.27 -10.53
N GLY A 10 -8.85 2.86 -11.80
CA GLY A 10 -7.92 3.39 -12.81
C GLY A 10 -6.50 2.80 -12.73
N VAL A 11 -6.29 1.73 -11.97
CA VAL A 11 -5.01 1.03 -11.83
C VAL A 11 -5.00 -0.20 -12.75
N PRO A 12 -4.17 -0.21 -13.81
CA PRO A 12 -4.04 -1.37 -14.70
C PRO A 12 -3.84 -2.71 -14.00
N GLY A 13 -4.62 -3.73 -14.38
CA GLY A 13 -4.56 -5.07 -13.78
C GLY A 13 -3.20 -5.78 -13.90
N PHE A 14 -2.39 -5.44 -14.91
CA PHE A 14 -1.05 -6.01 -15.07
C PHE A 14 -0.08 -5.63 -13.93
N MET A 15 -0.41 -4.62 -13.12
CA MET A 15 0.40 -4.24 -11.95
C MET A 15 0.19 -5.18 -10.76
N LEU A 16 -0.85 -6.01 -10.76
CA LEU A 16 -1.18 -6.88 -9.64
C LEU A 16 -0.01 -7.80 -9.20
N PRO A 17 0.77 -8.45 -10.10
CA PRO A 17 1.96 -9.19 -9.71
C PRO A 17 3.04 -8.33 -9.04
N LEU A 18 3.22 -7.07 -9.48
CA LEU A 18 4.19 -6.15 -8.90
C LEU A 18 3.77 -5.70 -7.50
N VAL A 19 2.47 -5.44 -7.31
CA VAL A 19 1.89 -5.13 -6.00
C VAL A 19 2.12 -6.29 -5.03
N ILE A 20 1.80 -7.52 -5.45
CA ILE A 20 2.03 -8.72 -4.62
C ILE A 20 3.52 -8.85 -4.26
N LEU A 21 4.42 -8.66 -5.23
CA LEU A 21 5.86 -8.75 -4.99
C LEU A 21 6.33 -7.70 -3.98
N LEU A 22 5.80 -6.48 -4.03
CA LEU A 22 6.15 -5.43 -3.08
C LEU A 22 5.56 -5.68 -1.69
N GLU A 23 4.29 -6.03 -1.58
CA GLU A 23 3.64 -6.24 -0.28
C GLU A 23 4.18 -7.48 0.43
N PHE A 24 4.22 -8.61 -0.27
CA PHE A 24 4.69 -9.87 0.30
C PHE A 24 6.21 -9.92 0.35
N GLY A 25 6.88 -9.62 -0.76
CA GLY A 25 8.34 -9.63 -0.82
C GLY A 25 8.99 -8.53 0.02
N GLY A 26 8.39 -7.34 0.06
CA GLY A 26 8.84 -6.26 0.94
C GLY A 26 8.63 -6.57 2.41
N GLY A 27 7.49 -7.17 2.77
CA GLY A 27 7.25 -7.69 4.12
C GLY A 27 8.29 -8.72 4.55
N LEU A 28 8.62 -9.67 3.69
CA LEU A 28 9.67 -10.66 3.93
C LEU A 28 11.07 -10.04 4.02
N ALA A 29 11.40 -9.10 3.14
CA ALA A 29 12.69 -8.42 3.16
C ALA A 29 12.89 -7.65 4.47
N ILE A 30 11.85 -6.98 4.99
CA ILE A 30 11.90 -6.34 6.31
C ILE A 30 12.03 -7.38 7.43
N LEU A 31 11.24 -8.45 7.38
CA LEU A 31 11.26 -9.52 8.39
C LEU A 31 12.66 -10.16 8.54
N PHE A 32 13.34 -10.42 7.43
CA PHE A 32 14.67 -11.03 7.42
C PHE A 32 15.83 -10.03 7.51
N GLY A 33 15.54 -8.73 7.67
CA GLY A 33 16.59 -7.73 7.80
C GLY A 33 17.29 -7.35 6.49
N PHE A 34 16.75 -7.75 5.33
CA PHE A 34 17.36 -7.50 4.02
C PHE A 34 16.95 -6.12 3.47
N LEU A 35 17.94 -5.23 3.31
CA LEU A 35 17.75 -3.87 2.78
C LEU A 35 16.60 -3.11 3.47
N THR A 36 16.41 -3.33 4.78
CA THR A 36 15.23 -2.88 5.54
C THR A 36 14.89 -1.42 5.31
N ARG A 37 15.88 -0.52 5.34
CA ARG A 37 15.66 0.92 5.14
C ARG A 37 15.11 1.23 3.74
N THR A 38 15.67 0.63 2.70
CA THR A 38 15.22 0.85 1.32
C THR A 38 13.84 0.25 1.10
N THR A 39 13.63 -0.98 1.56
CA THR A 39 12.34 -1.66 1.45
C THR A 39 11.25 -0.91 2.21
N ALA A 40 11.53 -0.42 3.43
CA ALA A 40 10.58 0.35 4.22
C ALA A 40 10.16 1.66 3.53
N LEU A 41 11.09 2.37 2.88
CA LEU A 41 10.77 3.57 2.09
C LEU A 41 9.82 3.27 0.93
N PHE A 42 10.08 2.20 0.17
CA PHE A 42 9.19 1.81 -0.94
C PHE A 42 7.82 1.35 -0.44
N THR A 43 7.78 0.54 0.62
CA THR A 43 6.53 0.07 1.20
C THR A 43 5.73 1.22 1.82
N ALA A 44 6.37 2.19 2.47
CA ALA A 44 5.74 3.40 2.97
C ALA A 44 5.10 4.22 1.83
N GLY A 45 5.88 4.52 0.78
CA GLY A 45 5.38 5.24 -0.39
C GLY A 45 4.20 4.54 -1.06
N PHE A 46 4.29 3.21 -1.23
CA PHE A 46 3.20 2.40 -1.77
C PHE A 46 1.94 2.42 -0.88
N THR A 47 2.12 2.36 0.44
CA THR A 47 1.01 2.41 1.40
C THR A 47 0.29 3.76 1.33
N LEU A 48 1.04 4.86 1.18
CA LEU A 48 0.45 6.19 0.96
C LEU A 48 -0.31 6.25 -0.36
N LEU A 49 0.28 5.78 -1.46
CA LEU A 49 -0.40 5.74 -2.76
C LEU A 49 -1.71 4.94 -2.69
N THR A 50 -1.72 3.81 -1.99
CA THR A 50 -2.93 3.01 -1.76
C THR A 50 -3.98 3.78 -0.96
N ALA A 51 -3.58 4.58 0.04
CA ALA A 51 -4.50 5.44 0.76
C ALA A 51 -5.18 6.46 -0.18
N PHE A 52 -4.39 7.14 -1.02
CA PHE A 52 -4.90 8.16 -1.94
C PHE A 52 -5.73 7.57 -3.10
N LEU A 53 -5.36 6.41 -3.63
CA LEU A 53 -6.09 5.83 -4.77
C LEU A 53 -7.40 5.18 -4.35
N PHE A 54 -7.44 4.51 -3.21
CA PHE A 54 -8.58 3.67 -2.82
C PHE A 54 -9.44 4.25 -1.70
N HIS A 55 -8.94 5.24 -0.94
CA HIS A 55 -9.60 5.71 0.29
C HIS A 55 -9.70 7.24 0.39
N SER A 56 -9.68 7.96 -0.73
CA SER A 56 -9.80 9.43 -0.75
C SER A 56 -11.23 9.96 -0.60
N ASN A 57 -12.25 9.09 -0.52
CA ASN A 57 -13.62 9.52 -0.29
C ASN A 57 -13.90 9.76 1.20
N PHE A 58 -13.53 10.93 1.70
CA PHE A 58 -13.69 11.27 3.13
C PHE A 58 -15.14 11.48 3.58
N ALA A 59 -16.10 11.57 2.65
CA ALA A 59 -17.53 11.63 3.00
C ALA A 59 -18.06 10.29 3.52
N GLU A 60 -17.36 9.19 3.24
CA GLU A 60 -17.70 7.86 3.71
C GLU A 60 -16.79 7.48 4.89
N GLY A 61 -17.40 7.23 6.06
CA GLY A 61 -16.65 7.00 7.31
C GLY A 61 -15.65 5.85 7.24
N VAL A 62 -15.97 4.79 6.48
CA VAL A 62 -15.07 3.63 6.28
C VAL A 62 -13.83 4.02 5.47
N ASN A 63 -13.98 4.84 4.43
CA ASN A 63 -12.86 5.31 3.61
C ASN A 63 -11.92 6.21 4.44
N SER A 64 -12.47 7.13 5.22
CA SER A 64 -11.67 7.96 6.15
C SER A 64 -10.87 7.11 7.14
N LEU A 65 -11.50 6.08 7.72
CA LEU A 65 -10.84 5.14 8.64
C LEU A 65 -9.69 4.38 7.95
N MET A 66 -9.93 3.85 6.75
CA MET A 66 -8.92 3.09 6.00
C MET A 66 -7.78 3.98 5.50
N PHE A 67 -8.05 5.24 5.15
CA PHE A 67 -7.02 6.22 4.83
C PHE A 67 -6.10 6.43 6.04
N MET A 68 -6.66 6.70 7.22
CA MET A 68 -5.89 6.90 8.45
C MET A 68 -5.12 5.65 8.87
N LYS A 69 -5.69 4.46 8.66
CA LYS A 69 -4.99 3.19 8.85
C LYS A 69 -3.72 3.13 7.99
N ASN A 70 -3.82 3.41 6.69
CA ASN A 70 -2.69 3.37 5.78
C ASN A 70 -1.64 4.45 6.09
N LEU A 71 -2.08 5.66 6.48
CA LEU A 71 -1.17 6.71 6.93
C LEU A 71 -0.36 6.29 8.16
N THR A 72 -1.00 5.63 9.12
CA THR A 72 -0.35 5.11 10.34
C THR A 72 0.67 4.02 10.01
N ILE A 73 0.33 3.08 9.10
CA ILE A 73 1.24 2.02 8.64
C ILE A 73 2.46 2.63 7.94
N SER A 74 2.24 3.60 7.05
CA SER A 74 3.35 4.31 6.39
C SER A 74 4.23 5.03 7.41
N GLY A 75 3.66 5.64 8.44
CA GLY A 75 4.41 6.24 9.54
C GLY A 75 5.30 5.22 10.25
N GLY A 76 4.77 4.03 10.54
CA GLY A 76 5.52 2.94 11.16
C GLY A 76 6.74 2.46 10.36
N PHE A 77 6.67 2.48 9.02
CA PHE A 77 7.81 2.15 8.16
C PHE A 77 8.88 3.26 8.07
N LEU A 78 8.56 4.50 8.47
CA LEU A 78 9.46 5.65 8.37
C LEU A 78 10.20 5.97 9.69
N LEU A 79 9.92 5.23 10.77
CA LEU A 79 10.60 5.32 12.06
C LEU A 79 11.88 4.48 12.07
#